data_AF-A0A328YF63-F1
#
_entry.id   AF-A0A328YF63-F1
#
_cell.length_a   1.000
_cell.length_b   1.000
_cell.length_c   1.000
_cell.angle_alpha   90.00
_cell.angle_beta   90.00
_cell.angle_gamma   90.00
#
_symmetry.space_group_name_H-M   'P 1'
#
loop_
_entity.id
_entity.type
_entity.pdbx_description
1 polymer ?
#
loop_
_entity_poly.entity_id
_entity_poly.type
_entity_poly.pdbx_seq_one_letter_code
_entity_poly.pdbx_strand_id
1 'polypeptide(L)'
;MQNRDATIIELRGGSLGTLNPEVSMEEAFQNNTLRPILKLQNNLLLQVFTHHVKQQKSTFFGLNSNKKEEYIEQMLLRDQPLRNTIKGLIIGMFTLNEYQEYAIHASVLNKRMMGLVTERLKSQMQLLEE
;
A
#
# COMPACT_ATOMS: atom_id res chain seq x y z
N MET A 1 -23.97 -3.87 -12.11
CA MET A 1 -22.73 -3.69 -11.31
C MET A 1 -21.81 -4.92 -11.30
N GLN A 2 -22.02 -5.96 -12.13
CA GLN A 2 -21.16 -7.16 -12.21
C GLN A 2 -19.77 -6.95 -12.86
N ASN A 3 -19.47 -5.75 -13.38
CA ASN A 3 -18.26 -5.53 -14.17
C ASN A 3 -17.08 -4.95 -13.37
N ARG A 4 -17.33 -4.28 -12.23
CA ARG A 4 -16.26 -3.60 -11.46
C ARG A 4 -15.21 -4.58 -10.96
N ASP A 5 -15.63 -5.67 -10.31
CA ASP A 5 -14.71 -6.65 -9.75
C ASP A 5 -13.87 -7.33 -10.84
N ALA A 6 -14.49 -7.70 -11.97
CA ALA A 6 -13.79 -8.25 -13.13
C ALA A 6 -12.76 -7.26 -13.70
N THR A 7 -13.16 -6.01 -13.95
CA THR A 7 -12.25 -4.97 -14.45
C THR A 7 -11.10 -4.70 -13.49
N ILE A 8 -11.34 -4.70 -12.17
CA ILE A 8 -10.28 -4.52 -11.18
C ILE A 8 -9.28 -5.67 -11.21
N ILE A 9 -9.74 -6.91 -11.35
CA ILE A 9 -8.87 -8.09 -11.45
C ILE A 9 -8.04 -8.02 -12.74
N GLU A 10 -8.64 -7.62 -13.86
CA GLU A 10 -7.94 -7.42 -15.13
C GLU A 10 -6.88 -6.31 -15.02
N LEU A 11 -7.23 -5.15 -14.46
CA LEU A 11 -6.31 -4.01 -14.27
C LEU A 11 -5.10 -4.35 -13.41
N ARG A 12 -5.24 -5.30 -12.48
CA ARG A 12 -4.15 -5.76 -11.61
C ARG A 12 -3.19 -6.75 -12.28
N GLY A 13 -3.52 -7.22 -13.49
CA GLY A 13 -2.67 -8.11 -14.27
C GLY A 13 -2.92 -9.60 -14.07
N GLY A 14 -4.10 -9.99 -13.56
CA GLY A 14 -4.44 -11.38 -13.27
C GLY A 14 -3.69 -11.96 -12.07
N SER A 15 -4.22 -13.03 -11.47
CA SER A 15 -3.62 -13.66 -10.28
C SER A 15 -2.22 -14.20 -10.61
N LEU A 16 -1.18 -13.49 -10.18
CA LEU A 16 0.19 -13.99 -10.23
C LEU A 16 0.36 -15.05 -9.15
N GLY A 17 0.23 -16.31 -9.54
CA GLY A 17 0.75 -17.43 -8.76
C GLY A 17 -0.27 -18.52 -8.53
N THR A 18 0.09 -19.71 -9.00
CA THR A 18 -0.52 -20.99 -8.65
C THR A 18 -0.79 -21.05 -7.15
N LEU A 19 -2.05 -21.30 -6.81
CA LEU A 19 -2.49 -21.55 -5.44
C LEU A 19 -1.75 -22.77 -4.91
N ASN A 20 -0.64 -22.57 -4.22
CA ASN A 20 -0.10 -23.61 -3.36
C ASN A 20 -1.08 -23.78 -2.20
N PRO A 21 -1.64 -24.97 -1.97
CA PRO A 21 -2.67 -25.19 -0.93
C PRO A 21 -2.14 -25.07 0.51
N GLU A 22 -0.84 -24.79 0.69
CA GLU A 22 -0.17 -24.65 2.00
C GLU A 22 0.07 -23.20 2.42
N VAL A 23 -0.38 -22.22 1.63
CA VAL A 23 -0.10 -20.79 1.91
C VAL A 23 -1.14 -20.25 2.88
N SER A 24 -0.68 -19.58 3.96
CA SER A 24 -1.58 -18.93 4.92
C SER A 24 -2.45 -17.88 4.22
N MET A 25 -3.70 -17.71 4.67
CA MET A 25 -4.63 -16.72 4.09
C MET A 25 -4.01 -15.33 3.99
N GLU A 26 -3.24 -14.91 4.99
CA GLU A 26 -2.55 -13.61 5.00
C GLU A 26 -1.57 -13.47 3.82
N GLU A 27 -0.80 -14.51 3.54
CA GLU A 27 0.16 -14.54 2.44
C GLU A 27 -0.54 -14.62 1.08
N ALA A 28 -1.64 -15.37 0.99
CA ALA A 28 -2.48 -15.41 -0.19
C ALA A 28 -3.07 -14.02 -0.49
N PHE A 29 -3.65 -13.35 0.51
CA PHE A 29 -4.21 -12.00 0.37
C PHE A 29 -3.10 -10.97 0.05
N GLN A 30 -1.94 -11.10 0.66
CA GLN A 30 -0.80 -10.24 0.38
C GLN A 30 -0.36 -10.34 -1.09
N ASN A 31 -0.19 -11.55 -1.63
CA ASN A 31 0.32 -11.75 -2.98
C ASN A 31 -0.73 -11.51 -4.06
N ASN A 32 -1.98 -11.91 -3.83
CA ASN A 32 -3.04 -11.80 -4.83
C ASN A 32 -3.76 -10.45 -4.80
N THR A 33 -3.77 -9.76 -3.66
CA THR A 33 -4.53 -8.50 -3.48
C THR A 33 -3.61 -7.33 -3.21
N LEU A 34 -2.89 -7.33 -2.09
CA LEU A 34 -2.16 -6.13 -1.62
C LEU A 34 -1.02 -5.76 -2.57
N ARG A 35 -0.14 -6.70 -2.91
CA ARG A 35 1.01 -6.46 -3.80
C ARG A 35 0.60 -5.94 -5.18
N PRO A 36 -0.37 -6.54 -5.90
CA PRO A 36 -0.80 -6.01 -7.18
C PRO A 36 -1.47 -4.64 -7.07
N ILE A 37 -2.27 -4.37 -6.03
CA ILE A 37 -2.84 -3.03 -5.80
C ILE A 37 -1.72 -2.01 -5.56
N LEU A 38 -0.77 -2.31 -4.69
CA LEU A 38 0.37 -1.42 -4.42
C LEU A 38 1.23 -1.18 -5.66
N LYS A 39 1.36 -2.18 -6.53
CA LYS A 39 2.07 -2.04 -7.81
C LYS A 39 1.32 -1.12 -8.77
N LEU A 40 0.01 -1.30 -8.91
CA LEU A 40 -0.83 -0.48 -9.76
C LEU A 40 -0.89 0.98 -9.27
N GLN A 41 -1.06 1.16 -7.96
CA GLN A 41 -1.17 2.46 -7.30
C GLN A 41 0.20 3.10 -6.99
N ASN A 42 1.31 2.52 -7.43
CA ASN A 42 2.66 2.94 -7.04
C ASN A 42 2.90 4.45 -7.23
N ASN A 43 2.64 4.96 -8.44
CA ASN A 43 2.85 6.37 -8.76
C ASN A 43 1.94 7.28 -7.92
N LEU A 44 0.69 6.89 -7.70
CA LEU A 44 -0.24 7.66 -6.89
C LEU A 44 0.20 7.71 -5.42
N LEU A 45 0.62 6.57 -4.85
CA LEU A 45 1.10 6.49 -3.48
C LEU A 45 2.32 7.37 -3.25
N LEU A 46 3.28 7.38 -4.18
CA LEU A 46 4.45 8.26 -4.14
C LEU A 46 4.02 9.73 -4.18
N GLN A 47 3.14 10.11 -5.11
CA GLN A 47 2.66 11.49 -5.21
C GLN A 47 1.90 11.96 -3.97
N VAL A 48 1.01 11.11 -3.43
CA VAL A 48 0.26 11.39 -2.19
C VAL A 48 1.23 11.58 -1.02
N PHE A 49 2.23 10.71 -0.90
CA PHE A 49 3.25 10.82 0.14
C PHE A 49 4.06 12.11 0.00
N THR A 50 4.62 12.38 -1.18
CA THR A 50 5.40 13.59 -1.47
C THR A 50 4.61 14.86 -1.21
N HIS A 51 3.35 14.91 -1.65
CA HIS A 51 2.46 16.04 -1.41
C HIS A 51 2.23 16.26 0.10
N HIS A 52 2.00 15.18 0.86
CA HIS A 52 1.78 15.25 2.30
C HIS A 52 3.03 15.75 3.05
N VAL A 53 4.22 15.26 2.68
CA VAL A 53 5.50 15.71 3.23
C VAL A 53 5.77 17.19 2.92
N LYS A 54 5.49 17.64 1.68
CA LYS A 54 5.62 19.05 1.28
C LYS A 54 4.68 19.94 2.09
N GLN A 55 3.43 19.52 2.31
CA GLN A 55 2.47 20.26 3.12
C GLN A 55 2.89 20.41 4.60
N GLN A 56 3.53 19.39 5.17
CA GLN A 56 4.05 19.47 6.55
C GLN A 56 5.33 20.29 6.70
N LYS A 57 5.76 21.05 5.67
CA LYS A 57 7.01 21.86 5.66
C LYS A 57 8.21 21.09 6.21
N SER A 58 8.26 19.80 5.95
CA SER A 58 9.14 18.91 6.68
C SER A 58 10.56 18.94 6.12
N THR A 59 11.54 18.87 7.03
CA THR A 59 13.00 18.80 6.75
C THR A 59 13.40 17.60 5.89
N PHE A 60 12.44 16.77 5.46
CA PHE A 60 12.63 15.56 4.67
C PHE A 60 13.56 15.74 3.47
N PHE A 61 13.41 16.82 2.70
CA PHE A 61 14.24 17.09 1.51
C PHE A 61 15.72 17.38 1.85
N GLY A 62 16.03 17.76 3.10
CA GLY A 62 17.39 17.99 3.58
C GLY A 62 18.00 16.86 4.40
N LEU A 63 17.29 15.73 4.58
CA LEU A 63 17.79 14.58 5.35
C LEU A 63 18.68 13.67 4.49
N ASN A 64 19.65 12.99 5.11
CA ASN A 64 20.41 11.90 4.48
C ASN A 64 19.50 10.68 4.23
N SER A 65 19.84 9.83 3.24
CA SER A 65 19.05 8.65 2.86
C SER A 65 18.62 7.79 4.05
N ASN A 66 19.53 7.42 4.96
CA ASN A 66 19.17 6.65 6.16
C ASN A 66 18.12 7.35 7.06
N LYS A 67 18.26 8.67 7.25
CA LYS A 67 17.32 9.45 8.07
C LYS A 67 15.97 9.64 7.35
N LYS A 68 15.96 9.65 6.02
CA LYS A 68 14.71 9.69 5.23
C LYS A 68 13.92 8.40 5.41
N GLU A 69 14.59 7.24 5.42
CA GLU A 69 13.92 5.95 5.66
C GLU A 69 13.28 5.88 7.05
N GLU A 70 14.01 6.29 8.08
CA GLU A 70 13.46 6.40 9.44
C GLU A 70 12.31 7.41 9.51
N TYR A 71 12.44 8.54 8.82
CA TYR A 71 11.39 9.56 8.77
C TYR A 71 10.11 9.02 8.13
N ILE A 72 10.20 8.31 7.00
CA ILE A 72 9.03 7.69 6.33
C ILE A 72 8.32 6.75 7.29
N GLU A 73 9.08 5.89 7.99
CA GLU A 73 8.52 4.92 8.92
C GLU A 73 7.81 5.61 10.09
N GLN A 74 8.47 6.61 10.71
CA GLN A 74 7.86 7.38 11.79
C GLN A 74 6.64 8.17 11.33
N MET A 75 6.67 8.74 10.12
CA MET A 75 5.56 9.48 9.55
C MET A 75 4.37 8.56 9.30
N LEU A 76 4.56 7.41 8.66
CA LEU A 76 3.49 6.43 8.49
C LEU A 76 2.98 5.92 9.85
N LEU A 77 3.83 5.76 10.85
CA LEU A 77 3.43 5.28 12.17
C LEU A 77 2.71 6.34 13.03
N ARG A 78 3.03 7.63 12.91
CA ARG A 78 2.44 8.70 13.72
C ARG A 78 1.32 9.46 13.00
N ASP A 79 1.41 9.60 11.68
CA ASP A 79 0.48 10.40 10.88
C ASP A 79 -0.78 9.61 10.51
N GLN A 80 -1.81 9.74 11.35
CA GLN A 80 -3.09 9.09 11.15
C GLN A 80 -3.83 9.54 9.87
N PRO A 81 -3.82 10.83 9.46
CA PRO A 81 -4.41 11.26 8.20
C PRO A 81 -3.80 10.59 6.97
N LEU A 82 -2.47 10.51 6.89
CA LEU A 82 -1.76 9.83 5.80
C LEU A 82 -2.11 8.34 5.77
N ARG A 83 -2.05 7.67 6.92
CA ARG A 83 -2.42 6.24 7.01
C ARG A 83 -3.83 5.99 6.52
N ASN A 84 -4.79 6.79 6.96
CA ASN A 84 -6.19 6.62 6.56
C ASN A 84 -6.38 6.87 5.06
N THR A 85 -5.67 7.84 4.50
CA THR A 85 -5.69 8.12 3.06
C THR A 85 -5.14 6.94 2.27
N ILE A 86 -3.94 6.45 2.61
CA ILE A 86 -3.31 5.30 1.94
C ILE A 86 -4.17 4.05 2.09
N LYS A 87 -4.67 3.78 3.30
CA LYS A 87 -5.58 2.65 3.56
C LYS A 87 -6.83 2.75 2.69
N GLY A 88 -7.41 3.95 2.56
CA GLY A 88 -8.57 4.21 1.71
C GLY A 88 -8.30 3.95 0.23
N LEU A 89 -7.13 4.37 -0.28
CA LEU A 89 -6.73 4.12 -1.68
C LEU A 89 -6.60 2.61 -1.97
N ILE A 90 -6.07 1.85 -1.01
CA ILE A 90 -5.88 0.40 -1.16
C ILE A 90 -7.23 -0.33 -1.05
N ILE A 91 -8.02 -0.05 -0.02
CA ILE A 91 -9.34 -0.68 0.17
C ILE A 91 -10.31 -0.30 -0.96
N GLY A 92 -10.23 0.93 -1.49
CA GLY A 92 -11.03 1.38 -2.62
C GLY A 92 -10.81 0.56 -3.90
N MET A 93 -9.66 -0.11 -3.98
CA MET A 93 -9.35 -1.05 -5.06
C MET A 93 -9.84 -2.46 -4.78
N PHE A 94 -10.35 -2.82 -3.60
CA PHE A 94 -10.80 -4.19 -3.30
C PHE A 94 -12.07 -4.57 -4.06
N THR A 95 -12.14 -5.86 -4.39
CA THR A 95 -13.38 -6.53 -4.78
C THR A 95 -14.28 -6.75 -3.57
N LEU A 96 -15.56 -7.03 -3.80
CA LEU A 96 -16.50 -7.35 -2.73
C LEU A 96 -16.05 -8.57 -1.91
N ASN A 97 -15.55 -9.62 -2.57
CA ASN A 97 -15.08 -10.82 -1.91
C ASN A 97 -13.83 -10.56 -1.06
N GLU A 98 -12.85 -9.83 -1.62
CA GLU A 98 -11.65 -9.44 -0.88
C GLU A 98 -11.97 -8.54 0.31
N TYR A 99 -12.95 -7.64 0.18
CA TYR A 99 -13.36 -6.79 1.29
C TYR A 99 -14.00 -7.59 2.42
N GLN A 100 -14.80 -8.61 2.10
CA GLN A 100 -15.38 -9.50 3.11
C GLN A 100 -14.29 -10.26 3.88
N GLU A 101 -13.30 -10.83 3.18
CA GLU A 101 -12.16 -11.46 3.84
C GLU A 101 -11.33 -10.47 4.66
N TYR A 102 -11.09 -9.28 4.10
CA TYR A 102 -10.41 -8.21 4.79
C TYR A 102 -11.13 -7.79 6.07
N ALA A 103 -12.46 -7.69 6.05
CA ALA A 103 -13.25 -7.26 7.20
C ALA A 103 -13.10 -8.23 8.39
N ILE A 104 -12.96 -9.53 8.11
CA ILE A 104 -12.74 -10.56 9.14
C ILE A 104 -11.33 -10.44 9.73
N HIS A 105 -10.32 -10.16 8.91
CA HIS A 105 -8.90 -10.14 9.31
C HIS A 105 -8.28 -8.73 9.35
N ALA A 106 -9.10 -7.69 9.48
CA ALA A 106 -8.71 -6.31 9.24
C ALA A 106 -7.53 -5.86 10.10
N SER A 107 -7.47 -6.27 11.38
CA SER A 107 -6.39 -5.90 12.30
C SER A 107 -5.02 -6.39 11.81
N VAL A 108 -4.94 -7.63 11.34
CA VAL A 108 -3.70 -8.27 10.88
C VAL A 108 -3.32 -7.73 9.49
N LEU A 109 -4.29 -7.68 8.58
CA LEU A 109 -4.08 -7.19 7.22
C LEU A 109 -3.72 -5.70 7.17
N ASN A 110 -4.23 -4.89 8.10
CA ASN A 110 -3.83 -3.48 8.21
C ASN A 110 -2.36 -3.32 8.59
N LYS A 111 -1.87 -4.11 9.55
CA LYS A 111 -0.44 -4.10 9.93
C LYS A 111 0.42 -4.52 8.74
N ARG A 112 0.04 -5.60 8.05
CA ARG A 112 0.71 -6.07 6.83
C ARG A 112 0.72 -5.02 5.73
N MET A 113 -0.43 -4.41 5.45
CA MET A 113 -0.60 -3.37 4.44
C MET A 113 0.34 -2.19 4.70
N MET A 114 0.41 -1.68 5.93
CA MET A 114 1.31 -0.59 6.28
C MET A 114 2.79 -0.99 6.17
N GLY A 115 3.14 -2.22 6.54
CA GLY A 115 4.49 -2.76 6.33
C GLY A 115 4.90 -2.72 4.86
N LEU A 116 4.06 -3.27 3.99
CA LEU A 116 4.31 -3.30 2.54
C LEU A 116 4.40 -1.91 1.91
N VAL A 117 3.53 -0.97 2.35
CA VAL A 117 3.61 0.43 1.92
C VAL A 117 4.94 1.05 2.34
N THR A 118 5.35 0.82 3.59
CA THR A 118 6.60 1.36 4.14
C THR A 118 7.81 0.85 3.36
N GLU A 119 7.92 -0.47 3.18
CA GLU A 119 8.99 -1.08 2.39
C GLU A 119 9.01 -0.56 0.95
N ARG A 120 7.83 -0.35 0.37
CA ARG A 120 7.70 0.16 -1.00
C ARG A 120 8.14 1.62 -1.13
N LEU A 121 7.77 2.48 -0.19
CA LEU A 121 8.23 3.87 -0.16
C LEU A 121 9.75 3.95 0.06
N LYS A 122 10.30 3.14 0.97
CA LYS A 122 11.76 3.04 1.19
C LYS A 122 12.49 2.59 -0.09
N SER A 123 11.97 1.56 -0.75
CA SER A 123 12.54 1.04 -2.01
C SER A 123 12.45 2.03 -3.18
N GLN A 124 11.60 3.04 -3.09
CA GLN A 124 11.39 4.05 -4.13
C GLN A 124 11.82 5.45 -3.65
N MET A 125 12.66 5.50 -2.60
CA MET A 125 13.06 6.75 -1.98
C MET A 125 13.82 7.69 -2.94
N GLN A 126 14.55 7.14 -3.91
CA GLN A 126 15.21 7.92 -4.97
C GLN A 126 14.21 8.74 -5.80
N LEU A 127 13.00 8.22 -6.03
CA LEU A 127 11.94 8.91 -6.78
C LEU A 127 11.20 9.98 -5.94
N LEU A 128 11.44 10.02 -4.63
CA LEU A 128 10.88 11.06 -3.74
C LEU A 128 11.76 12.32 -3.71
N GLU A 129 12.95 12.27 -4.33
CA GLU A 129 13.92 13.38 -4.36
C GLU A 129 13.75 14.30 -5.58
N GLU A 130 12.93 13.92 -6.55
CA GLU A 130 12.57 14.71 -7.74
C GLU A 130 11.43 15.72 -7.51
#